data_AF-X1I4T8-F1
#
_entry.id   AF-X1I4T8-F1
#
_cell.length_a   1.000
_cell.length_b   1.000
_cell.length_c   1.000
_cell.angle_alpha   90.00
_cell.angle_beta   90.00
_cell.angle_gamma   90.00
#
_symmetry.space_group_name_H-M   'P 1'
#
loop_
_entity.id
_entity.type
_entity.pdbx_description
1 polymer ?
#
loop_
_entity_poly.entity_id
_entity_poly.type
_entity_poly.pdbx_seq_one_letter_code
_entity_poly.pdbx_strand_id
1 'polypeptide(L)' 'MKYNPQTSFGVLEKIEMRETSEIWENPPTGLEILNPAFETVSRRYIDGLITEAGIFASSHVHNYFAKLYPDMI' A
#
# COMPACT_ATOMS: atom_id res chain seq x y z
N MET A 1 0.26 8.46 -9.60
CA MET A 1 0.94 8.84 -8.34
C MET A 1 0.68 7.74 -7.30
N LYS A 2 1.69 7.29 -6.54
CA LYS A 2 1.56 6.08 -5.68
C LYS A 2 1.37 6.38 -4.17
N TYR A 3 1.59 7.61 -3.73
CA TYR A 3 1.42 8.00 -2.33
C TYR A 3 -0.01 8.47 -2.08
N ASN A 4 -0.66 7.95 -1.03
CA ASN A 4 -1.96 8.39 -0.57
C ASN A 4 -1.81 9.26 0.70
N PRO A 5 -2.04 10.60 0.62
CA PRO A 5 -1.85 11.50 1.76
C PRO A 5 -2.82 11.22 2.92
N GLN A 6 -3.99 10.65 2.65
CA GLN A 6 -4.99 10.31 3.67
C GLN A 6 -4.44 9.33 4.72
N THR A 7 -3.51 8.46 4.30
CA THR A 7 -2.89 7.46 5.19
C THR A 7 -2.03 8.07 6.28
N SER A 8 -1.54 9.30 6.09
CA SER A 8 -0.78 10.04 7.11
C SER A 8 -1.67 10.60 8.22
N PHE A 9 -2.99 10.67 8.00
CA PHE A 9 -3.99 11.01 9.01
C PHE A 9 -4.63 9.78 9.69
N GLY A 10 -4.08 8.59 9.45
CA GLY A 10 -4.56 7.33 10.05
C GLY A 10 -5.65 6.61 9.29
N VAL A 11 -6.00 7.08 8.08
CA VAL A 11 -6.93 6.36 7.20
C VAL A 11 -6.24 5.12 6.64
N LEU A 12 -6.84 3.94 6.85
CA LEU A 12 -6.31 2.68 6.32
C LEU A 12 -6.83 2.43 4.91
N GLU A 13 -5.94 1.98 4.03
CA GLU A 13 -6.30 1.53 2.69
C GLU A 13 -7.02 0.17 2.77
N LYS A 14 -8.10 0.01 2.00
CA LYS A 14 -8.82 -1.27 1.95
C LYS A 14 -8.04 -2.26 1.08
N ILE A 15 -7.77 -3.45 1.62
CA ILE A 15 -7.18 -4.55 0.85
C ILE A 15 -8.25 -5.16 -0.05
N GLU A 16 -7.96 -5.20 -1.35
CA GLU A 16 -8.78 -5.88 -2.36
C GLU A 16 -8.74 -7.40 -2.14
N MET A 17 -9.91 -8.04 -2.18
CA MET A 17 -10.03 -9.50 -2.22
C MET A 17 -10.31 -9.92 -3.65
N ARG A 18 -9.37 -10.64 -4.27
CA ARG A 18 -9.45 -11.13 -5.65
C ARG A 18 -10.15 -12.49 -5.73
N GLU A 19 -10.37 -12.93 -6.96
CA GLU A 19 -11.01 -14.21 -7.25
C GLU A 19 -10.23 -15.39 -6.64
N THR A 20 -10.92 -16.26 -5.90
CA THR A 20 -10.28 -17.41 -5.22
C THR A 20 -9.81 -18.47 -6.20
N SER A 21 -10.35 -18.49 -7.42
CA SER A 21 -9.92 -19.37 -8.51
C SER A 21 -8.49 -19.10 -8.99
N GLU A 22 -7.94 -17.90 -8.74
CA GLU A 22 -6.52 -17.59 -8.98
C GLU A 22 -5.60 -18.44 -8.09
N ILE A 23 -6.08 -18.83 -6.90
CA ILE A 23 -5.36 -19.72 -5.98
C ILE A 23 -5.65 -21.17 -6.34
N TRP A 24 -6.93 -21.54 -6.47
CA TRP A 24 -7.34 -22.91 -6.74
C TRP A 24 -8.68 -22.96 -7.46
N GLU A 25 -8.69 -23.43 -8.72
CA GLU A 25 -9.88 -23.48 -9.57
C GLU A 25 -10.98 -24.43 -9.07
N ASN A 26 -10.61 -25.57 -8.48
CA ASN A 26 -11.56 -26.62 -8.06
C ASN A 26 -11.26 -27.12 -6.62
N PRO A 27 -11.51 -26.31 -5.58
CA PRO A 27 -11.27 -26.70 -4.19
C PRO A 27 -12.38 -27.63 -3.68
N PRO A 28 -12.10 -28.45 -2.64
CA PRO A 28 -13.13 -29.25 -1.99
C PRO A 28 -14.21 -28.37 -1.36
N THR A 29 -15.46 -28.86 -1.35
CA THR A 29 -16.60 -28.15 -0.74
C THR A 29 -16.38 -27.91 0.75
N GLY A 30 -16.66 -26.70 1.22
CA GLY A 30 -16.54 -26.32 2.63
C GLY A 30 -15.18 -25.73 3.03
N LEU A 31 -14.23 -25.61 2.10
CA LEU A 31 -12.99 -24.86 2.31
C LEU A 31 -13.21 -23.37 1.99
N GLU A 32 -12.93 -22.50 2.97
CA GLU A 32 -12.88 -21.05 2.75
C GLU A 32 -11.49 -20.65 2.24
N ILE A 33 -11.45 -19.95 1.10
CA ILE A 33 -10.21 -19.45 0.49
C ILE A 33 -10.24 -17.92 0.53
N LEU A 34 -9.15 -17.32 1.01
CA LEU A 34 -8.94 -15.88 1.02
C LEU A 34 -7.84 -15.53 0.02
N ASN A 35 -8.12 -14.62 -0.92
CA ASN A 35 -7.15 -14.10 -1.89
C ASN A 35 -6.96 -12.57 -1.75
N PRO A 36 -6.26 -12.08 -0.71
CA PRO A 36 -5.94 -10.67 -0.59
C PRO A 36 -4.90 -10.28 -1.67
N ALA A 37 -5.18 -9.25 -2.45
CA ALA A 37 -4.30 -8.78 -3.52
C ALA A 37 -3.06 -8.01 -3.03
N PHE A 38 -3.12 -7.49 -1.81
CA PHE A 38 -2.11 -6.62 -1.22
C PHE A 38 -1.90 -6.94 0.26
N GLU A 39 -0.79 -6.45 0.80
CA GLU A 39 -0.47 -6.51 2.23
C GLU A 39 -0.07 -5.13 2.75
N THR A 40 0.12 -5.02 4.06
CA THR A 40 0.62 -3.80 4.70
C THR A 40 1.99 -4.04 5.31
N VAL A 41 2.95 -3.18 4.96
CA VAL A 41 4.31 -3.23 5.51
C VAL A 41 4.55 -1.98 6.37
N SER A 42 4.96 -2.18 7.62
CA SER A 42 5.29 -1.06 8.50
C SER A 42 6.49 -0.29 7.95
N ARG A 43 6.42 1.05 7.94
CA ARG A 43 7.54 1.91 7.53
C ARG A 43 8.85 1.64 8.30
N ARG A 44 8.77 1.05 9.50
CA ARG A 44 9.93 0.65 10.31
C ARG A 44 10.81 -0.40 9.63
N TYR A 45 10.26 -1.13 8.67
CA TYR A 45 10.97 -2.13 7.88
C TYR A 45 11.41 -1.59 6.51
N ILE A 46 11.28 -0.27 6.27
CA ILE A 46 11.63 0.38 4.99
C ILE A 46 12.73 1.40 5.24
N ASP A 47 13.96 1.06 4.84
CA ASP A 47 15.14 1.91 5.02
C ASP A 47 15.10 3.18 4.16
N GLY A 48 14.57 3.07 2.95
CA GLY A 48 14.51 4.19 2.01
C GLY A 48 13.46 4.03 0.94
N LEU A 49 13.01 5.15 0.40
CA LEU A 49 12.15 5.24 -0.77
C LEU A 49 12.96 5.86 -1.91
N ILE A 50 12.81 5.30 -3.11
CA ILE A 50 13.39 5.82 -4.35
C ILE A 50 12.24 6.34 -5.20
N THR A 51 12.23 7.64 -5.48
CA THR A 51 11.18 8.31 -6.26
C THR A 51 11.79 9.31 -7.24
N GLU A 52 10.95 9.98 -8.04
CA GLU A 52 11.36 11.11 -8.88
C GLU A 52 11.91 12.30 -8.08
N ALA A 53 11.62 12.37 -6.77
CA ALA A 53 12.13 13.39 -5.86
C ALA A 53 13.51 13.07 -5.26
N GLY A 54 14.06 11.88 -5.57
CA GLY A 54 15.34 11.40 -5.04
C GLY A 54 15.20 10.18 -4.11
N ILE A 55 16.20 9.98 -3.26
CA ILE A 55 16.28 8.86 -2.29
C ILE A 55 16.22 9.43 -0.88
N PHE A 56 15.26 8.99 -0.06
CA PHE A 56 15.09 9.46 1.31
C PHE A 56 14.43 8.41 2.22
N ALA A 57 14.62 8.54 3.53
CA ALA A 57 14.01 7.63 4.50
C ALA A 57 12.48 7.70 4.47
N SER A 58 11.80 6.56 4.65
CA SER A 58 10.34 6.43 4.55
C SER A 58 9.55 7.41 5.43
N SER A 59 10.12 7.86 6.55
CA SER A 59 9.56 8.88 7.44
C SER A 59 9.38 10.27 6.81
N HIS A 60 10.13 10.60 5.76
CA HIS A 60 10.09 11.93 5.12
C HIS A 60 9.10 12.04 3.97
N VAL A 61 8.42 10.94 3.59
CA VAL A 61 7.57 10.90 2.39
C VAL A 61 6.48 11.98 2.38
N HIS A 62 5.83 12.22 3.51
CA HIS A 62 4.78 13.23 3.63
C HIS A 62 5.31 14.65 3.36
N ASN A 63 6.51 14.96 3.89
CA ASN A 63 7.11 16.28 3.73
C ASN A 63 7.54 16.55 2.27
N TYR A 64 8.13 15.55 1.60
CA TYR A 64 8.50 15.66 0.20
C TYR A 64 7.27 15.78 -0.69
N PHE A 65 6.24 14.99 -0.41
CA PHE A 65 4.97 15.06 -1.13
C PHE A 65 4.33 16.44 -1.00
N ALA A 66 4.21 16.96 0.23
CA ALA A 66 3.61 18.26 0.48
C ALA A 66 4.36 19.42 -0.19
N LYS A 67 5.69 19.33 -0.26
CA LYS A 67 6.53 20.33 -0.92
C LYS A 67 6.39 20.33 -2.45
N LEU A 68 6.25 19.14 -3.06
CA LEU A 68 6.23 18.98 -4.51
C LEU A 68 4.83 19.08 -5.12
N TYR A 69 3.81 18.72 -4.34
CA TYR A 69 2.42 18.63 -4.76
C TYR A 69 1.48 19.34 -3.77
N PRO A 70 1.66 20.65 -3.53
CA PRO A 70 0.90 21.39 -2.51
C PRO A 70 -0.62 21.39 -2.74
N ASP A 71 -1.06 21.34 -3.99
CA ASP A 71 -2.48 21.35 -4.36
C ASP A 71 -3.16 19.97 -4.25
N MET A 72 -2.41 18.91 -3.90
CA MET A 72 -2.89 17.53 -3.81
C MET A 72 -2.93 16.99 -2.38
N ILE A 73 -2.78 17.86 -1.38
CA ILE A 73 -2.84 17.53 0.06
C ILE A 73 -4.29 17.67 0.54
#